data_AF-A0A9C9N6V3-F1
#
_entry.id   AF-A0A9C9N6V3-F1
#
_cell.length_a   1.000
_cell.length_b   1.000
_cell.length_c   1.000
_cell.angle_alpha   90.00
_cell.angle_beta   90.00
_cell.angle_gamma   90.00
#
_symmetry.space_group_name_H-M   'P 1'
#
loop_
_entity.id
_entity.type
_entity.pdbx_description
1 polymer ?
#
loop_
_entity_poly.entity_id
_entity_poly.type
_entity_poly.pdbx_seq_one_letter_code
_entity_poly.pdbx_strand_id
1 'polypeptide(L)'
;MYELERRIKRAAESILENESLTAALDDDTAQELVAWGLDCTKTVVQNTANMNAAEAEERIRPQLRAIGRLMRSIGNWMAARQKTAETGAPWLEDILEQAAVIYGRDVSFPSIEQREAFLHHVQSIAHGAQAVLAWRQFIEGTRDLPASLERDDPPDPETPY
;
A
#
# COMPACT_ATOMS: atom_id res chain seq x y z
N MET A 1 0.91 19.75 18.26
CA MET A 1 2.08 19.41 17.43
C MET A 1 2.89 18.27 18.05
N TYR A 2 3.40 18.41 19.27
CA TYR A 2 4.19 17.37 19.98
C TYR A 2 3.55 15.98 20.09
N GLU A 3 2.23 15.90 20.28
CA GLU A 3 1.55 14.62 20.45
C GLU A 3 1.47 13.80 19.14
N LEU A 4 1.29 14.47 18.00
CA LEU A 4 1.26 13.81 16.69
C LEU A 4 2.64 13.25 16.34
N GLU A 5 3.69 14.04 16.54
CA GLU A 5 5.08 13.62 16.34
C GLU A 5 5.45 12.44 17.25
N ARG A 6 4.98 12.44 18.50
CA ARG A 6 5.18 11.34 19.44
C ARG A 6 4.50 10.05 18.96
N ARG A 7 3.30 10.13 18.40
CA ARG A 7 2.59 8.99 17.81
C ARG A 7 3.31 8.44 16.58
N ILE A 8 3.75 9.32 15.69
CA ILE A 8 4.55 8.93 14.51
C ILE A 8 5.80 8.18 14.95
N LYS A 9 6.54 8.74 15.93
CA LYS A 9 7.77 8.12 16.43
C LYS A 9 7.53 6.72 17.00
N ARG A 10 6.55 6.55 17.88
CA ARG A 10 6.23 5.23 18.47
C ARG A 10 5.80 4.20 17.43
N ALA A 11 4.99 4.61 16.47
CA ALA A 11 4.53 3.71 15.41
C ALA A 11 5.68 3.31 14.47
N ALA A 12 6.58 4.25 14.16
CA ALA A 12 7.79 4.00 13.39
C ALA A 12 8.76 3.05 14.13
N GLU A 13 8.98 3.26 15.44
CA GLU A 13 9.80 2.38 16.28
C GLU A 13 9.31 0.93 16.20
N SER A 14 7.99 0.70 16.28
CA SER A 14 7.42 -0.65 16.17
C SER A 14 7.69 -1.34 14.83
N ILE A 15 7.90 -0.61 13.74
CA ILE A 15 8.26 -1.19 12.43
C ILE A 15 9.76 -1.49 12.41
N LEU A 16 10.58 -0.55 12.86
CA LEU A 16 12.04 -0.67 12.86
C LEU A 16 12.56 -1.75 13.80
N GLU A 17 11.88 -1.97 14.94
CA GLU A 17 12.21 -3.04 15.88
C GLU A 17 11.82 -4.44 15.36
N ASN A 18 11.08 -4.53 14.26
CA ASN A 18 10.61 -5.79 13.70
C ASN A 18 11.45 -6.23 12.50
N GLU A 19 12.67 -6.68 12.78
CA GLU A 19 13.63 -7.16 11.77
C GLU A 19 13.09 -8.30 10.91
N SER A 20 12.10 -9.05 11.40
CA SER A 20 11.46 -10.13 10.62
C SER A 20 10.72 -9.63 9.37
N LEU A 21 10.41 -8.33 9.28
CA LEU A 21 9.76 -7.74 8.13
C LEU A 21 10.65 -7.68 6.88
N THR A 22 11.97 -7.69 7.07
CA THR A 22 12.95 -7.53 5.98
C THR A 22 14.06 -8.59 5.98
N ALA A 23 14.05 -9.53 6.93
CA ALA A 23 15.13 -10.51 7.14
C ALA A 23 15.52 -11.35 5.91
N ALA A 24 14.65 -11.48 4.91
CA ALA A 24 14.89 -12.25 3.69
C ALA A 24 15.24 -11.39 2.45
N LEU A 25 15.43 -10.07 2.64
CA LEU A 25 15.67 -9.10 1.59
C LEU A 25 17.13 -8.62 1.62
N ASP A 26 17.67 -8.24 0.47
CA ASP A 26 18.91 -7.47 0.41
C ASP A 26 18.72 -6.08 1.01
N ASP A 27 19.82 -5.45 1.43
CA ASP A 27 19.82 -4.18 2.18
C ASP A 27 19.07 -3.07 1.42
N ASP A 28 19.29 -2.93 0.12
CA ASP A 28 18.65 -1.89 -0.71
C ASP A 28 17.12 -2.11 -0.76
N THR A 29 16.69 -3.35 -0.96
CA THR A 29 15.27 -3.72 -0.98
C THR A 29 14.61 -3.56 0.39
N ALA A 30 15.30 -3.97 1.46
CA ALA A 30 14.84 -3.81 2.82
C ALA A 30 14.66 -2.33 3.17
N GLN A 31 15.62 -1.49 2.80
CA GLN A 31 15.59 -0.05 3.03
C GLN A 31 14.38 0.60 2.32
N GLU A 32 14.14 0.26 1.06
CA GLU A 32 13.00 0.82 0.30
C GLU A 32 11.65 0.38 0.91
N LEU A 33 11.54 -0.90 1.31
CA LEU A 33 10.32 -1.42 1.92
C LEU A 33 10.05 -0.78 3.29
N VAL A 34 11.09 -0.57 4.10
CA VAL A 34 10.98 0.13 5.38
C VAL A 34 10.60 1.60 5.16
N ALA A 35 11.23 2.29 4.21
CA ALA A 35 10.89 3.67 3.88
C ALA A 35 9.40 3.81 3.52
N TRP A 36 8.87 2.89 2.70
CA TRP A 36 7.46 2.86 2.37
C TRP A 36 6.55 2.56 3.57
N GLY A 37 6.93 1.62 4.44
CA GLY A 37 6.19 1.33 5.67
C GLY A 37 6.13 2.54 6.63
N LEU A 38 7.21 3.32 6.70
CA LEU A 38 7.27 4.56 7.49
C LEU A 38 6.38 5.66 6.88
N ASP A 39 6.35 5.79 5.56
CA ASP A 39 5.47 6.73 4.88
C ASP A 39 3.99 6.37 5.11
N CYS A 40 3.62 5.09 4.96
CA CYS A 40 2.28 4.60 5.30
C CYS A 40 1.91 4.95 6.76
N THR A 41 2.84 4.74 7.69
CA THR A 41 2.65 5.02 9.12
C THR A 41 2.39 6.51 9.35
N LYS A 42 3.18 7.36 8.70
CA LYS A 42 3.01 8.81 8.78
C LYS A 42 1.64 9.24 8.26
N THR A 43 1.19 8.72 7.11
CA THR A 43 -0.14 9.00 6.56
C THR A 43 -1.26 8.57 7.51
N VAL A 44 -1.19 7.35 8.03
CA VAL A 44 -2.17 6.80 8.99
C VAL A 44 -2.29 7.67 10.24
N VAL A 45 -1.15 8.06 10.82
CA VAL A 45 -1.15 8.89 12.03
C VAL A 45 -1.64 10.31 11.73
N GLN A 46 -1.25 10.89 10.60
CA GLN A 46 -1.72 12.21 10.17
C GLN A 46 -3.24 12.27 9.98
N ASN A 47 -3.86 11.19 9.50
CA ASN A 47 -5.32 11.08 9.35
C ASN A 47 -6.07 11.13 10.69
N THR A 48 -5.38 11.03 11.82
CA THR A 48 -5.95 11.15 13.17
C THR A 48 -5.62 12.47 13.87
N ALA A 49 -5.07 13.46 13.16
CA ALA A 49 -4.62 14.72 13.75
C ALA A 49 -5.70 15.48 14.55
N ASN A 50 -6.98 15.31 14.16
CA ASN A 50 -8.12 15.97 14.79
C ASN A 50 -8.84 15.09 15.83
N MET A 51 -8.32 13.89 16.14
CA MET A 51 -8.89 12.96 17.09
C MET A 51 -8.22 13.09 18.46
N ASN A 52 -8.95 12.76 19.53
CA ASN A 52 -8.34 12.65 20.85
C ASN A 52 -7.39 11.43 20.91
N ALA A 53 -6.59 11.32 21.96
CA ALA A 53 -5.57 10.28 22.05
C ALA A 53 -6.12 8.85 22.06
N ALA A 54 -7.23 8.61 22.76
CA ALA A 54 -7.83 7.29 22.83
C ALA A 54 -8.45 6.89 21.47
N GLU A 55 -9.20 7.82 20.85
CA GLU A 55 -9.82 7.61 19.53
C GLU A 55 -8.77 7.38 18.44
N ALA A 56 -7.71 8.18 18.44
CA ALA A 56 -6.63 8.05 17.48
C ALA A 56 -5.94 6.69 17.61
N GLU A 57 -5.64 6.24 18.84
CA GLU A 57 -4.97 4.96 19.06
C GLU A 57 -5.85 3.78 18.60
N GLU A 58 -7.15 3.82 18.91
CA GLU A 58 -8.11 2.82 18.45
C GLU A 58 -8.20 2.77 16.92
N ARG A 59 -8.16 3.94 16.27
CA ARG A 59 -8.21 4.05 14.80
C ARG A 59 -6.93 3.60 14.11
N ILE A 60 -5.76 3.92 14.67
CA ILE A 60 -4.43 3.63 14.10
C ILE A 60 -4.08 2.14 14.19
N ARG A 61 -4.45 1.47 15.28
CA ARG A 61 -4.06 0.08 15.57
C ARG A 61 -4.36 -0.92 14.42
N PRO A 62 -5.57 -0.97 13.81
CA PRO A 62 -5.82 -1.86 12.67
C PRO A 62 -4.96 -1.50 11.46
N GLN A 63 -4.69 -0.22 11.22
CA GLN A 63 -3.89 0.25 10.09
C GLN A 63 -2.41 -0.12 10.26
N LEU A 64 -1.83 0.01 11.45
CA LEU A 64 -0.45 -0.45 11.72
C LEU A 64 -0.30 -1.96 11.51
N ARG A 65 -1.32 -2.75 11.89
CA ARG A 65 -1.33 -4.19 11.61
C ARG A 65 -1.35 -4.46 10.11
N ALA A 66 -2.14 -3.70 9.34
CA ALA A 66 -2.18 -3.81 7.88
C ALA A 66 -0.85 -3.43 7.23
N ILE A 67 -0.17 -2.38 7.70
CA ILE A 67 1.19 -2.03 7.24
C ILE A 67 2.15 -3.21 7.45
N GLY A 68 2.17 -3.78 8.65
CA GLY A 68 3.03 -4.93 8.94
C GLY A 68 2.68 -6.17 8.11
N ARG A 69 1.40 -6.37 7.73
CA ARG A 69 1.00 -7.44 6.81
C ARG A 69 1.43 -7.16 5.38
N LEU A 70 1.21 -5.93 4.89
CA LEU A 70 1.65 -5.48 3.57
C LEU A 70 3.15 -5.70 3.37
N MET A 71 3.96 -5.27 4.34
CA MET A 71 5.41 -5.46 4.29
C MET A 71 5.80 -6.94 4.24
N ARG A 72 5.17 -7.80 5.07
CA ARG A 72 5.43 -9.24 5.02
C ARG A 72 5.03 -9.86 3.69
N SER A 73 3.91 -9.47 3.12
CA SER A 73 3.42 -10.06 1.87
C SER A 73 4.30 -9.68 0.69
N ILE A 74 4.81 -8.44 0.65
CA ILE A 74 5.83 -8.04 -0.32
C ILE A 74 7.14 -8.79 -0.07
N GLY A 75 7.60 -8.87 1.18
CA GLY A 75 8.83 -9.59 1.53
C GLY A 75 8.77 -11.07 1.17
N ASN A 76 7.64 -11.71 1.42
CA ASN A 76 7.39 -13.11 1.06
C ASN A 76 7.30 -13.29 -0.46
N TRP A 77 6.61 -12.40 -1.17
CA TRP A 77 6.57 -12.41 -2.64
C TRP A 77 7.98 -12.28 -3.25
N MET A 78 8.80 -11.38 -2.70
CA MET A 78 10.19 -11.17 -3.08
C MET A 78 11.08 -12.39 -2.82
N ALA A 79 10.84 -13.13 -1.73
CA ALA A 79 11.53 -14.37 -1.44
C ALA A 79 11.03 -15.53 -2.32
N ALA A 80 9.74 -15.58 -2.64
CA ALA A 80 9.12 -16.60 -3.47
C ALA A 80 9.57 -16.48 -4.93
N ARG A 81 9.58 -15.27 -5.51
CA ARG A 81 10.00 -15.04 -6.91
C ARG A 81 11.44 -15.49 -7.20
N GLN A 82 12.30 -15.57 -6.18
CA GLN A 82 13.67 -16.07 -6.30
C GLN A 82 13.76 -17.60 -6.29
N LYS A 83 12.74 -18.28 -5.73
CA LYS A 83 12.73 -19.72 -5.48
C LYS A 83 11.82 -20.50 -6.42
N THR A 84 10.70 -19.92 -6.81
CA THR A 84 9.62 -20.58 -7.57
C THR A 84 9.08 -19.65 -8.66
N ALA A 85 8.59 -20.24 -9.74
CA ALA A 85 7.78 -19.55 -10.75
C ALA A 85 6.31 -19.38 -10.29
N GLU A 86 6.07 -19.26 -8.98
CA GLU A 86 4.73 -19.05 -8.46
C GLU A 86 4.15 -17.75 -9.01
N THR A 87 2.91 -17.82 -9.47
CA THR A 87 2.18 -16.66 -9.97
C THR A 87 2.00 -15.67 -8.84
N GLY A 88 2.35 -14.39 -9.05
CA GLY A 88 2.26 -13.34 -8.03
C GLY A 88 0.83 -12.99 -7.56
N ALA A 89 -0.19 -13.69 -8.08
CA ALA A 89 -1.61 -13.39 -7.87
C ALA A 89 -2.10 -13.45 -6.40
N PRO A 90 -1.81 -14.48 -5.58
CA PRO A 90 -2.28 -14.52 -4.19
C PRO A 90 -1.64 -13.42 -3.34
N TRP A 91 -0.40 -13.03 -3.66
CA TRP A 91 0.30 -11.93 -3.00
C TRP A 91 -0.32 -10.59 -3.35
N LEU A 92 -0.71 -10.40 -4.62
CA LEU A 92 -1.37 -9.19 -5.07
C LEU A 92 -2.69 -8.93 -4.35
N GLU A 93 -3.54 -9.95 -4.23
CA GLU A 93 -4.82 -9.79 -3.52
C GLU A 93 -4.58 -9.43 -2.03
N ASP A 94 -3.69 -10.12 -1.34
CA ASP A 94 -3.39 -9.79 0.06
C ASP A 94 -2.80 -8.38 0.21
N ILE A 95 -1.89 -7.97 -0.68
CA ILE A 95 -1.31 -6.63 -0.69
C ILE A 95 -2.40 -5.56 -0.93
N LEU A 96 -3.32 -5.78 -1.86
CA LEU A 96 -4.45 -4.88 -2.13
C LEU A 96 -5.43 -4.81 -0.95
N GLU A 97 -5.72 -5.92 -0.29
CA GLU A 97 -6.54 -5.95 0.92
C GLU A 97 -5.92 -5.13 2.05
N GLN A 98 -4.61 -5.28 2.29
CA GLN A 98 -3.92 -4.49 3.31
C GLN A 98 -3.87 -3.00 2.93
N ALA A 99 -3.63 -2.68 1.66
CA ALA A 99 -3.63 -1.31 1.16
C ALA A 99 -5.00 -0.63 1.38
N ALA A 100 -6.11 -1.33 1.13
CA ALA A 100 -7.45 -0.82 1.38
C ALA A 100 -7.69 -0.48 2.87
N VAL A 101 -7.08 -1.23 3.80
CA VAL A 101 -7.14 -0.91 5.24
C VAL A 101 -6.31 0.33 5.57
N ILE A 102 -5.11 0.45 4.98
CA ILE A 102 -4.17 1.56 5.23
C ILE A 102 -4.75 2.88 4.72
N TYR A 103 -5.14 2.91 3.45
CA TYR A 103 -5.58 4.13 2.76
C TYR A 103 -7.08 4.39 2.89
N GLY A 104 -7.89 3.40 3.26
CA GLY A 104 -9.34 3.52 3.38
C GLY A 104 -10.09 3.18 2.09
N ARG A 105 -11.39 3.52 2.04
CA ARG A 105 -12.29 3.18 0.92
C ARG A 105 -12.08 4.00 -0.36
N ASP A 106 -11.14 4.95 -0.36
CA ASP A 106 -10.85 5.80 -1.51
C ASP A 106 -9.89 5.12 -2.52
N VAL A 107 -9.58 3.83 -2.33
CA VAL A 107 -8.76 3.06 -3.28
C VAL A 107 -9.68 2.46 -4.34
N SER A 108 -9.56 2.94 -5.57
CA SER A 108 -10.16 2.28 -6.72
C SER A 108 -9.39 0.98 -6.98
N PHE A 109 -10.04 -0.16 -6.87
CA PHE A 109 -9.37 -1.42 -7.16
C PHE A 109 -9.03 -1.52 -8.65
N PRO A 110 -7.77 -1.86 -9.01
CA PRO A 110 -7.40 -2.05 -10.40
C PRO A 110 -8.21 -3.20 -11.02
N SER A 111 -8.54 -3.07 -12.30
CA SER A 111 -9.19 -4.12 -13.09
C SER A 111 -8.32 -5.38 -13.17
N ILE A 112 -8.92 -6.53 -13.50
CA ILE A 112 -8.19 -7.80 -13.65
C ILE A 112 -7.06 -7.66 -14.68
N GLU A 113 -7.31 -6.99 -15.81
CA GLU A 113 -6.28 -6.76 -16.85
C GLU A 113 -5.11 -5.91 -16.32
N GLN A 114 -5.38 -4.85 -15.55
CA GLN A 114 -4.34 -4.03 -14.93
C GLN A 114 -3.52 -4.82 -13.90
N ARG A 115 -4.18 -5.69 -13.13
CA ARG A 115 -3.52 -6.58 -12.15
C ARG A 115 -2.58 -7.57 -12.85
N GLU A 116 -3.04 -8.21 -13.92
CA GLU A 116 -2.21 -9.15 -14.70
C GLU A 116 -1.03 -8.46 -15.37
N ALA A 117 -1.27 -7.30 -16.01
CA ALA A 117 -0.23 -6.50 -16.63
C ALA A 117 0.84 -6.05 -15.61
N PHE A 118 0.39 -5.63 -14.42
CA PHE A 118 1.29 -5.26 -13.33
C PHE A 118 2.11 -6.45 -12.84
N LEU A 119 1.50 -7.62 -12.66
CA LEU A 119 2.22 -8.83 -12.23
C LEU A 119 3.31 -9.22 -13.23
N HIS A 120 3.01 -9.15 -14.53
CA HIS A 120 4.00 -9.42 -15.56
C HIS A 120 5.15 -8.39 -15.53
N HIS A 121 4.81 -7.10 -15.39
CA HIS A 121 5.80 -6.03 -15.28
C HIS A 121 6.71 -6.22 -14.06
N VAL A 122 6.14 -6.37 -12.86
CA VAL A 122 6.91 -6.41 -11.61
C VAL A 122 7.75 -7.70 -11.49
N GLN A 123 7.34 -8.80 -12.12
CA GLN A 123 8.15 -10.02 -12.24
C GLN A 123 9.37 -9.83 -13.14
N SER A 124 9.29 -8.96 -14.16
CA SER A 124 10.44 -8.67 -15.03
C SER A 124 11.50 -7.78 -14.38
N ILE A 125 11.19 -7.14 -13.23
CA ILE A 125 12.11 -6.25 -12.53
C ILE A 125 13.15 -7.08 -11.74
N ALA A 126 14.39 -7.05 -12.22
CA ALA A 126 15.50 -7.76 -11.58
C ALA A 126 15.85 -7.19 -10.19
N HIS A 127 15.82 -5.86 -10.03
CA HIS A 127 16.29 -5.20 -8.81
C HIS A 127 15.15 -5.10 -7.78
N GLY A 128 15.38 -5.58 -6.56
CA GLY A 128 14.32 -5.67 -5.56
C GLY A 128 13.77 -4.32 -5.11
N ALA A 129 14.63 -3.33 -4.86
CA ALA A 129 14.20 -1.97 -4.54
C ALA A 129 13.30 -1.37 -5.63
N GLN A 130 13.61 -1.59 -6.92
CA GLN A 130 12.75 -1.15 -8.03
C GLN A 130 11.40 -1.87 -8.04
N ALA A 131 11.36 -3.15 -7.66
CA ALA A 131 10.11 -3.88 -7.54
C ALA A 131 9.24 -3.33 -6.40
N VAL A 132 9.84 -2.99 -5.26
CA VAL A 132 9.13 -2.32 -4.14
C VAL A 132 8.58 -0.96 -4.58
N LEU A 133 9.37 -0.15 -5.30
CA LEU A 133 8.91 1.12 -5.87
C LEU A 133 7.74 0.93 -6.84
N ALA A 134 7.79 -0.09 -7.70
CA ALA A 134 6.68 -0.41 -8.61
C ALA A 134 5.41 -0.81 -7.85
N TRP A 135 5.52 -1.60 -6.78
CA TRP A 135 4.41 -1.92 -5.88
C TRP A 135 3.81 -0.66 -5.25
N ARG A 136 4.68 0.21 -4.74
CA ARG A 136 4.26 1.48 -4.15
C ARG A 136 3.50 2.34 -5.16
N GLN A 137 4.06 2.54 -6.35
CA GLN A 137 3.44 3.34 -7.41
C GLN A 137 2.12 2.74 -7.90
N PHE A 138 2.03 1.41 -8.00
CA PHE A 138 0.80 0.75 -8.40
C PHE A 138 -0.33 0.97 -7.39
N ILE A 139 -0.03 0.87 -6.09
CA ILE A 139 -1.01 1.05 -5.01
C ILE A 139 -1.36 2.52 -4.76
N GLU A 140 -0.37 3.41 -4.84
CA GLU A 140 -0.62 4.84 -4.65
C GLU A 140 -1.25 5.47 -5.90
N GLY A 141 -0.94 4.96 -7.10
CA GLY A 141 -1.53 5.42 -8.36
C GLY A 141 -3.01 5.08 -8.51
N THR A 142 -3.48 3.99 -7.88
CA THR A 142 -4.92 3.65 -7.83
C THR A 142 -5.74 4.55 -6.90
N ARG A 143 -5.08 5.43 -6.14
CA ARG A 143 -5.71 6.44 -5.27
C ARG A 143 -6.07 7.73 -6.00
N ASP A 144 -5.43 8.01 -7.14
CA ASP A 144 -5.52 9.31 -7.84
C ASP A 144 -6.40 9.27 -9.10
N LEU A 145 -7.26 8.25 -9.24
CA LEU A 145 -8.33 8.27 -10.23
C LEU A 145 -9.44 9.19 -9.70
N PRO A 146 -9.69 10.36 -10.32
CA PRO A 146 -10.80 11.19 -9.91
C PRO A 146 -12.09 10.38 -10.06
N ALA A 147 -12.90 10.33 -9.01
CA ALA A 147 -14.26 9.75 -9.01
C ALA A 147 -15.22 10.44 -10.01
N SER A 148 -14.72 11.28 -10.91
CA SER A 148 -15.45 12.11 -11.87
C SER A 148 -15.60 11.48 -13.26
N LEU A 149 -15.20 10.22 -13.47
CA LEU A 149 -15.33 9.54 -14.78
C LEU A 149 -16.45 8.49 -14.86
N GLU A 150 -17.37 8.43 -13.89
CA GLU A 150 -18.52 7.50 -13.93
C GLU A 150 -19.90 8.17 -14.13
N ARG A 151 -19.95 9.32 -14.80
CA ARG A 151 -21.20 9.83 -15.40
C ARG A 151 -20.95 10.42 -16.78
N ASP A 152 -20.58 9.56 -17.72
CA ASP A 152 -20.90 9.78 -19.13
C ASP A 152 -22.40 9.44 -19.28
N ASP A 153 -23.25 10.35 -18.79
CA ASP A 153 -24.66 10.34 -19.19
C ASP A 153 -24.65 10.64 -20.70
N PRO A 154 -25.14 9.73 -21.56
CA PRO A 154 -25.24 10.02 -22.98
C PRO A 154 -26.09 11.29 -23.16
N PRO A 155 -25.72 12.20 -24.08
CA PRO A 155 -26.50 13.41 -24.30
C PRO A 155 -27.93 13.03 -24.68
N ASP A 156 -28.87 13.49 -23.87
CA ASP A 156 -30.30 13.35 -24.05
C ASP A 156 -30.69 13.91 -25.44
N PRO A 157 -31.20 13.09 -26.38
CA PRO A 157 -31.59 13.57 -27.70
C PRO A 157 -33.00 14.17 -27.66
N GLU A 158 -33.19 15.25 -26.92
CA GLU A 158 -34.35 16.14 -27.05
C GLU A 158 -33.80 17.51 -27.50
N THR A 159 -34.16 18.15 -28.62
CA THR A 159 -35.51 18.47 -29.08
C THR A 159 -35.36 19.18 -30.45
N PRO A 160 -36.13 18.85 -31.51
CA PRO A 160 -36.14 19.65 -32.73
C PRO A 160 -36.90 20.98 -32.53
N TYR A 161 -36.34 22.06 -33.07
CA TYR A 161 -36.88 23.43 -33.12
C TYR A 161 -38.28 23.53 -33.75
#